data_AF-A0A6H2CVU7-F1
#
_entry.id   AF-A0A6H2CVU7-F1
#
_cell.length_a   1.000
_cell.length_b   1.000
_cell.length_c   1.000
_cell.angle_alpha   90.00
_cell.angle_beta   90.00
_cell.angle_gamma   90.00
#
_symmetry.space_group_name_H-M   'P 1'
#
loop_
_entity.id
_entity.type
_entity.pdbx_description
1 polymer ?
#
loop_
_entity_poly.entity_id
_entity_poly.type
_entity_poly.pdbx_seq_one_letter_code
_entity_poly.pdbx_strand_id
1 'polypeptide(L)'
;MDIVQFDPNDTALVDAIKKIPAFNPLTGPLLNEVMKTVTIRDYDKREAIINQGELDQCMFFLMKGKLSVQVDGIEVGVLDKPNAVFGEMGIVDSSPRSASVLARRPARCLALDISFFDELEGRAKLAVQAFFYKMFYEILVKRLREANERIADLDMQKAVMENMEI
;
A
#
# COMPACT_ATOMS: atom_id res chain seq x y z
N MET A 1 -11.03 -10.25 12.76
CA MET A 1 -10.50 -10.07 11.40
C MET A 1 -11.16 -11.10 10.49
N ASP A 2 -12.11 -10.66 9.67
CA ASP A 2 -12.71 -11.51 8.65
C ASP A 2 -11.81 -11.46 7.41
N ILE A 3 -11.16 -12.58 7.10
CA ILE A 3 -10.36 -12.73 5.88
C ILE A 3 -11.27 -13.40 4.85
N VAL A 4 -11.64 -12.66 3.81
CA VAL A 4 -12.36 -13.23 2.68
C VAL A 4 -11.34 -13.60 1.62
N GLN A 5 -11.15 -14.91 1.43
CA GLN A 5 -10.33 -15.45 0.35
C GLN A 5 -11.00 -15.16 -0.99
N PHE A 6 -10.20 -14.80 -2.00
CA PHE A 6 -10.72 -14.51 -3.33
C PHE A 6 -11.45 -15.72 -3.94
N ASP A 7 -12.73 -15.56 -4.27
CA ASP A 7 -13.47 -16.45 -5.16
C ASP A 7 -13.49 -15.84 -6.57
N PRO A 8 -12.91 -16.47 -7.60
CA PRO A 8 -12.98 -15.99 -8.99
C PRO A 8 -14.40 -15.87 -9.55
N ASN A 9 -15.39 -16.49 -8.91
CA ASN A 9 -16.80 -16.34 -9.26
C ASN A 9 -17.48 -15.17 -8.53
N ASP A 10 -16.80 -14.54 -7.56
CA ASP A 10 -17.26 -13.29 -6.93
C ASP A 10 -17.05 -12.13 -7.89
N THR A 11 -18.05 -11.95 -8.76
CA THR A 11 -18.07 -10.88 -9.77
C THR A 11 -17.96 -9.49 -9.15
N ALA A 12 -18.46 -9.28 -7.93
CA ALA A 12 -18.37 -8.00 -7.25
C ALA A 12 -16.92 -7.68 -6.81
N LEU A 13 -16.18 -8.69 -6.36
CA LEU A 13 -14.77 -8.57 -6.02
C LEU A 13 -13.91 -8.35 -7.27
N VAL A 14 -14.14 -9.14 -8.33
CA VAL A 14 -13.46 -8.96 -9.62
C VAL A 14 -13.67 -7.54 -10.16
N ASP A 15 -14.90 -7.03 -10.10
CA ASP A 15 -15.22 -5.67 -10.53
C ASP A 15 -14.61 -4.60 -9.64
N ALA A 16 -14.50 -4.84 -8.34
CA ALA A 16 -13.83 -3.94 -7.42
C ALA A 16 -12.32 -3.84 -7.72
N ILE A 17 -11.69 -4.96 -8.10
CA ILE A 17 -10.25 -5.00 -8.41
C ILE A 17 -9.96 -4.37 -9.77
N LYS A 18 -10.81 -4.63 -10.77
CA LYS A 18 -10.74 -3.96 -12.07
C LYS A 18 -10.94 -2.44 -11.99
N LYS A 19 -11.55 -1.92 -10.92
CA LYS A 19 -11.66 -0.47 -10.68
C LYS A 19 -10.40 0.15 -10.12
N ILE A 20 -9.45 -0.65 -9.63
CA ILE A 20 -8.15 -0.17 -9.18
C ILE A 20 -7.29 0.04 -10.44
N PRO A 21 -6.97 1.29 -10.82
CA PRO A 21 -6.31 1.56 -12.10
C PRO A 21 -4.98 0.85 -12.27
N ALA A 22 -4.31 0.53 -11.16
CA ALA A 22 -3.13 -0.30 -11.15
C ALA A 22 -3.38 -1.63 -11.89
N PHE A 23 -4.48 -2.34 -11.68
CA PHE A 23 -4.67 -3.67 -12.26
C PHE A 23 -5.13 -3.65 -13.73
N ASN A 24 -5.46 -2.49 -14.32
CA ASN A 24 -5.94 -2.39 -15.70
C ASN A 24 -4.99 -2.99 -16.77
N PRO A 25 -3.66 -2.87 -16.67
CA PRO A 25 -2.74 -3.48 -17.63
C PRO A 25 -2.67 -5.01 -17.53
N LEU A 26 -3.10 -5.60 -16.41
CA LEU A 26 -3.15 -7.04 -16.22
C LEU A 26 -4.39 -7.58 -16.94
N THR A 27 -4.19 -8.26 -18.07
CA THR A 27 -5.29 -8.81 -18.88
C THR A 27 -5.20 -10.33 -19.00
N GLY A 28 -6.36 -10.98 -19.12
CA GLY A 28 -6.48 -12.40 -19.39
C GLY A 28 -5.92 -13.31 -18.26
N PRO A 29 -5.07 -14.30 -18.58
CA PRO A 29 -4.57 -15.26 -17.59
C PRO A 29 -3.77 -14.63 -16.44
N LEU A 30 -3.06 -13.53 -16.71
CA LEU A 30 -2.19 -12.90 -15.72
C LEU A 30 -2.97 -12.25 -14.59
N LEU A 31 -4.09 -11.61 -14.93
CA LEU A 31 -5.00 -11.10 -13.92
C LEU A 31 -5.48 -12.24 -13.04
N ASN A 32 -5.91 -13.38 -13.62
CA ASN A 32 -6.36 -14.52 -12.83
C ASN A 32 -5.31 -15.04 -11.84
N GLU A 33 -4.03 -15.10 -12.23
CA GLU A 33 -2.95 -15.51 -11.31
C GLU A 33 -2.77 -14.50 -10.17
N VAL A 34 -2.73 -13.21 -10.47
CA VAL A 34 -2.66 -12.16 -9.43
C VAL A 34 -3.87 -12.23 -8.50
N MET A 35 -5.06 -12.49 -9.04
CA MET A 35 -6.28 -12.49 -8.24
C MET A 35 -6.31 -13.64 -7.23
N LYS A 36 -5.68 -14.79 -7.52
CA LYS A 36 -5.57 -15.92 -6.57
C LYS A 36 -4.80 -15.56 -5.29
N THR A 37 -3.95 -14.54 -5.34
CA THR A 37 -3.08 -14.15 -4.20
C THR A 37 -3.63 -12.93 -3.47
N VAL A 38 -4.82 -12.48 -3.87
CA VAL A 38 -5.54 -11.37 -3.26
C VAL A 38 -6.46 -11.86 -2.16
N THR A 39 -6.49 -11.13 -1.05
CA THR A 39 -7.50 -11.26 0.01
C THR A 39 -8.12 -9.91 0.32
N ILE A 40 -9.41 -9.90 0.67
CA ILE A 40 -10.02 -8.71 1.28
C ILE A 40 -9.92 -8.85 2.79
N ARG A 41 -9.47 -7.78 3.43
CA ARG A 41 -9.34 -7.70 4.88
C ARG A 41 -10.06 -6.46 5.38
N ASP A 42 -11.02 -6.69 6.26
CA ASP A 42 -11.68 -5.63 7.02
C ASP A 42 -10.97 -5.43 8.35
N TYR A 43 -10.77 -4.17 8.70
CA TYR A 43 -10.10 -3.72 9.91
C TYR A 43 -10.99 -2.76 10.68
N ASP A 44 -11.12 -3.02 11.97
CA ASP A 44 -11.80 -2.14 12.90
C ASP A 44 -10.97 -0.90 13.23
N LYS A 45 -11.61 0.10 13.82
CA LYS A 45 -10.92 1.31 14.27
C LYS A 45 -9.82 0.92 15.27
N ARG A 46 -8.62 1.46 15.06
CA ARG A 46 -7.38 1.24 15.81
C ARG A 46 -6.68 -0.10 15.54
N GLU A 47 -7.22 -0.97 14.71
CA GLU A 47 -6.51 -2.19 14.34
C GLU A 47 -5.28 -1.85 13.47
N ALA A 48 -4.21 -2.60 13.72
CA ALA A 48 -2.98 -2.53 12.94
C ALA A 48 -3.13 -3.40 11.68
N ILE A 49 -2.73 -2.82 10.55
CA ILE A 49 -2.68 -3.48 9.24
C ILE A 49 -1.24 -3.92 8.94
N ILE A 50 -0.27 -3.11 9.35
CA ILE A 50 1.17 -3.36 9.28
C ILE A 50 1.77 -2.92 10.61
N ASN A 51 2.68 -3.71 11.20
CA ASN A 51 3.52 -3.24 12.29
C ASN A 51 4.94 -2.95 11.81
N GLN A 52 5.51 -1.84 12.25
CA GLN A 52 6.90 -1.45 11.99
C GLN A 52 7.86 -2.56 12.48
N GLY A 53 8.90 -2.82 11.70
CA GLY A 53 9.90 -3.84 11.99
C GLY A 53 9.51 -5.27 11.64
N GLU A 54 8.27 -5.53 11.22
CA GLU A 54 7.88 -6.85 10.73
C GLU A 54 8.51 -7.17 9.37
N LEU A 55 8.64 -8.46 9.07
CA LEU A 55 9.06 -8.98 7.78
C LEU A 55 7.91 -9.78 7.19
N ASP A 56 7.30 -9.25 6.13
CA ASP A 56 6.27 -9.93 5.34
C ASP A 56 6.24 -9.37 3.92
N GLN A 57 5.63 -10.14 3.02
CA GLN A 57 5.59 -9.88 1.57
C GLN A 57 4.22 -9.37 1.10
N CYS A 58 3.36 -8.91 2.01
CA CYS A 58 2.06 -8.36 1.64
C CYS A 58 2.16 -6.87 1.28
N MET A 59 1.54 -6.46 0.17
CA MET A 59 1.22 -5.05 -0.06
C MET A 59 -0.28 -4.85 0.00
N PHE A 60 -0.71 -3.60 0.15
CA PHE A 60 -2.11 -3.30 0.38
C PHE A 60 -2.61 -2.16 -0.50
N PHE A 61 -3.89 -2.22 -0.85
CA PHE A 61 -4.64 -1.13 -1.47
C PHE A 61 -5.79 -0.75 -0.54
N LEU A 62 -5.89 0.54 -0.21
CA LEU A 62 -7.00 1.07 0.57
C LEU A 62 -8.26 1.16 -0.32
N MET A 63 -9.24 0.29 -0.09
CA MET A 63 -10.52 0.35 -0.82
C MET A 63 -11.46 1.39 -0.21
N LYS A 64 -11.55 1.39 1.13
CA LYS A 64 -12.39 2.31 1.90
C LYS A 64 -11.78 2.45 3.28
N GLY A 65 -11.68 3.66 3.82
CA GLY A 65 -11.14 3.84 5.16
C GLY A 65 -10.35 5.12 5.31
N LYS A 66 -9.75 5.30 6.47
CA LYS A 66 -8.74 6.31 6.72
C LYS A 66 -7.68 5.66 7.58
N LEU A 67 -6.44 5.67 7.12
CA LEU A 67 -5.33 5.03 7.79
C LEU A 67 -4.34 6.08 8.30
N SER A 68 -3.70 5.77 9.42
CA SER A 68 -2.57 6.48 10.00
C SER A 68 -1.30 5.72 9.64
N VAL A 69 -0.29 6.40 9.12
CA VAL A 69 1.06 5.87 8.93
C VAL A 69 1.92 6.41 10.07
N GLN A 70 2.53 5.51 10.84
CA GLN A 70 3.26 5.87 12.06
C GLN A 70 4.67 5.33 12.06
N VAL A 71 5.63 6.17 12.44
CA VAL A 71 7.01 5.77 12.71
C VAL A 71 7.25 5.99 14.20
N ASP A 72 7.66 4.95 14.90
CA ASP A 72 7.88 4.96 16.35
C ASP A 72 6.67 5.48 17.15
N GLY A 73 5.47 5.15 16.66
CA GLY A 73 4.18 5.57 17.24
C GLY A 73 3.76 7.01 16.91
N ILE A 74 4.58 7.77 16.20
CA ILE A 74 4.28 9.14 15.77
C ILE A 74 3.65 9.11 14.37
N GLU A 75 2.49 9.74 14.19
CA GLU A 75 1.88 9.86 12.87
C GLU A 75 2.70 10.76 11.95
N VAL A 76 3.17 10.18 10.85
CA VAL A 76 3.94 10.87 9.79
C VAL A 76 3.13 11.05 8.50
N GLY A 77 1.96 10.40 8.41
CA GLY A 77 1.12 10.48 7.24
C GLY A 77 -0.27 9.87 7.43
N VAL A 78 -1.15 10.18 6.49
CA VAL A 78 -2.52 9.69 6.46
C VAL A 78 -2.84 9.20 5.05
N LEU A 79 -3.46 8.03 4.95
CA LEU A 79 -4.00 7.50 3.69
C LEU A 79 -5.52 7.52 3.75
N ASP A 80 -6.15 8.36 2.94
CA ASP A 80 -7.61 8.50 2.90
C ASP A 80 -8.21 8.47 1.48
N LYS A 81 -7.35 8.34 0.47
CA LYS A 81 -7.76 8.24 -0.92
C LYS A 81 -8.01 6.77 -1.28
N PRO A 82 -9.12 6.47 -1.99
CA PRO A 82 -9.31 5.16 -2.59
C PRO A 82 -8.12 4.77 -3.46
N ASN A 83 -7.80 3.48 -3.46
CA ASN A 83 -6.69 2.87 -4.20
C ASN A 83 -5.30 3.34 -3.76
N ALA A 84 -5.17 4.02 -2.62
CA ALA A 84 -3.87 4.32 -2.04
C ALA A 84 -3.13 3.00 -1.72
N VAL A 85 -1.94 2.85 -2.30
CA VAL A 85 -1.08 1.67 -2.12
C VAL A 85 -0.18 1.88 -0.91
N PHE A 86 0.06 0.86 -0.10
CA PHE A 86 1.02 0.92 1.01
C PHE A 86 1.62 -0.45 1.33
N GLY A 87 2.71 -0.45 2.11
CA GLY A 87 3.50 -1.66 2.37
C GLY A 87 4.45 -2.02 1.22
N GLU A 88 4.64 -1.15 0.23
CA GLU A 88 5.51 -1.43 -0.91
C GLU A 88 7.01 -1.27 -0.59
N MET A 89 7.38 -0.42 0.38
CA MET A 89 8.78 -0.10 0.66
C MET A 89 9.59 -1.35 1.03
N GLY A 90 9.16 -2.11 2.05
CA GLY A 90 9.85 -3.33 2.49
C GLY A 90 9.89 -4.44 1.44
N ILE A 91 9.00 -4.38 0.43
CA ILE A 91 9.05 -5.27 -0.73
C ILE A 91 10.15 -4.83 -1.71
N VAL A 92 10.25 -3.53 -1.98
CA VAL A 92 11.19 -2.97 -2.95
C VAL A 92 12.63 -3.16 -2.52
N ASP A 93 12.95 -2.92 -1.26
CA ASP A 93 14.31 -2.98 -0.73
C ASP A 93 14.61 -4.23 0.11
N SER A 94 13.62 -5.12 0.29
CA SER A 94 13.71 -6.31 1.14
C SER A 94 14.04 -6.01 2.61
N SER A 95 13.67 -4.82 3.10
CA SER A 95 13.85 -4.42 4.50
C SER A 95 12.62 -4.71 5.35
N PRO A 96 12.77 -4.77 6.69
CA PRO A 96 11.65 -4.72 7.61
C PRO A 96 10.75 -3.48 7.38
N ARG A 97 9.48 -3.58 7.79
CA ARG A 97 8.51 -2.48 7.65
C ARG A 97 9.02 -1.17 8.24
N SER A 98 9.09 -0.14 7.42
CA SER A 98 9.57 1.20 7.80
C SER A 98 8.61 1.96 8.72
N ALA A 99 7.33 1.56 8.77
CA ALA A 99 6.28 2.22 9.52
C ALA A 99 5.15 1.24 9.86
N SER A 100 4.44 1.51 10.95
CA SER A 100 3.16 0.89 11.26
C SER A 100 2.04 1.59 10.46
N VAL A 101 1.00 0.84 10.12
CA VAL A 101 -0.21 1.40 9.48
C VAL A 101 -1.44 0.96 10.26
N LEU A 102 -2.21 1.92 10.77
CA LEU A 102 -3.37 1.66 11.63
C LEU A 102 -4.64 2.29 11.07
N ALA A 103 -5.78 1.63 11.27
CA ALA A 103 -7.08 2.15 10.87
C ALA A 103 -7.55 3.28 11.82
N ARG A 104 -7.70 4.52 11.31
CA ARG A 104 -8.31 5.64 12.07
C ARG A 104 -9.83 5.54 12.16
N ARG A 105 -10.44 4.81 11.25
CA ARG A 105 -11.86 4.42 11.17
C ARG A 105 -11.93 3.05 10.49
N PRO A 106 -13.07 2.32 10.59
CA PRO A 106 -13.21 1.03 9.91
C PRO A 106 -12.76 1.12 8.45
N ALA A 107 -11.87 0.20 8.08
CA ALA A 107 -11.17 0.20 6.81
C ALA A 107 -11.28 -1.16 6.15
N ARG A 108 -11.40 -1.15 4.82
CA ARG A 108 -11.32 -2.31 3.96
C ARG A 108 -10.11 -2.16 3.08
N CYS A 109 -9.24 -3.15 3.12
CA CYS A 109 -8.05 -3.22 2.30
C CYS A 109 -8.07 -4.47 1.44
N LEU A 110 -7.59 -4.32 0.22
CA LEU A 110 -7.13 -5.44 -0.57
C LEU A 110 -5.69 -5.72 -0.17
N ALA A 111 -5.39 -6.95 0.24
CA ALA A 111 -4.04 -7.41 0.53
C ALA A 111 -3.58 -8.35 -0.59
N LEU A 112 -2.40 -8.07 -1.14
CA LEU A 112 -1.77 -8.85 -2.19
C LEU A 112 -0.45 -9.40 -1.62
N ASP A 113 -0.34 -10.72 -1.52
CA ASP A 113 0.94 -11.35 -1.24
C ASP A 113 1.76 -11.37 -2.53
N ILE A 114 2.91 -10.70 -2.55
CA ILE A 114 3.79 -10.60 -3.72
C ILE A 114 4.76 -11.77 -3.86
N SER A 115 4.81 -12.68 -2.87
CA SER A 115 5.63 -13.90 -2.96
C SER A 115 5.22 -14.78 -4.16
N PHE A 116 4.00 -14.63 -4.66
CA PHE A 116 3.53 -15.30 -5.89
C PHE A 116 4.35 -14.94 -7.13
N PHE A 117 5.08 -13.82 -7.13
CA PHE A 117 5.99 -13.50 -8.23
C PHE A 117 7.02 -14.61 -8.45
N ASP A 118 7.36 -15.37 -7.40
CA ASP A 118 8.28 -16.48 -7.48
C ASP A 118 7.66 -17.76 -8.06
N GLU A 119 6.33 -17.87 -8.03
CA GLU A 119 5.58 -18.96 -8.66
C GLU A 119 5.42 -18.77 -10.18
N LEU A 120 5.62 -17.54 -10.66
CA LEU A 120 5.55 -17.24 -12.09
C LEU A 120 6.84 -17.62 -12.81
N GLU A 121 6.73 -18.01 -14.08
CA GLU A 121 7.88 -18.36 -14.91
C GLU A 121 7.93 -17.58 -16.24
N GLY A 122 9.14 -17.51 -16.81
CA GLY A 122 9.39 -16.97 -18.14
C GLY A 122 8.86 -15.55 -18.35
N ARG A 123 8.16 -15.33 -19.47
CA ARG A 123 7.66 -13.99 -19.86
C ARG A 123 6.59 -13.45 -18.92
N ALA A 124 5.83 -14.31 -18.25
CA ALA A 124 4.79 -13.89 -17.31
C ALA A 124 5.42 -13.27 -16.05
N LYS A 125 6.45 -13.90 -15.49
CA LYS A 125 7.22 -13.36 -14.34
C LYS A 125 7.76 -11.97 -14.65
N LEU A 126 8.44 -11.82 -15.79
CA LEU A 126 9.03 -10.55 -16.21
C LEU A 126 7.97 -9.45 -16.39
N ALA A 127 6.82 -9.78 -17.00
CA ALA A 127 5.75 -8.81 -17.20
C ALA A 127 5.12 -8.35 -15.89
N VAL A 128 4.86 -9.27 -14.96
CA VAL A 128 4.30 -8.96 -13.63
C VAL A 128 5.27 -8.13 -12.82
N GLN A 129 6.53 -8.58 -12.72
CA GLN A 129 7.55 -7.82 -12.00
C GLN A 129 7.71 -6.42 -12.58
N ALA A 130 7.88 -6.28 -13.91
CA ALA A 130 8.02 -4.97 -14.54
C ALA A 130 6.82 -4.06 -14.24
N PHE A 131 5.60 -4.62 -14.28
CA PHE A 131 4.38 -3.89 -13.95
C PHE A 131 4.37 -3.40 -12.49
N PHE A 132 4.61 -4.29 -11.52
CA PHE A 132 4.57 -3.94 -10.09
C PHE A 132 5.72 -3.00 -9.69
N TYR A 133 6.95 -3.25 -10.15
CA TYR A 133 8.08 -2.35 -9.90
C TYR A 133 7.88 -0.96 -10.51
N LYS A 134 7.26 -0.86 -11.70
CA LYS A 134 6.88 0.45 -12.27
C LYS A 134 5.87 1.16 -11.38
N MET A 135 4.86 0.46 -10.89
CA MET A 135 3.88 1.02 -9.96
C MET A 135 4.54 1.49 -8.66
N PHE A 136 5.40 0.66 -8.04
CA PHE A 136 6.13 1.01 -6.82
C PHE A 136 6.99 2.25 -7.02
N TYR A 137 7.72 2.31 -8.13
CA TYR A 137 8.53 3.46 -8.50
C TYR A 137 7.69 4.74 -8.56
N GLU A 138 6.55 4.72 -9.26
CA GLU A 138 5.67 5.89 -9.36
C GLU A 138 5.13 6.35 -8.00
N ILE A 139 4.77 5.40 -7.13
CA ILE A 139 4.30 5.68 -5.76
C ILE A 139 5.42 6.31 -4.93
N LEU A 140 6.60 5.71 -4.92
CA LEU A 140 7.74 6.16 -4.12
C LEU A 140 8.25 7.53 -4.58
N VAL A 141 8.32 7.78 -5.89
CA VAL A 141 8.68 9.10 -6.43
C VAL A 141 7.68 10.17 -5.99
N LYS A 142 6.37 9.88 -6.07
CA LYS A 142 5.34 10.81 -5.61
C LYS A 142 5.46 11.09 -4.11
N ARG A 143 5.58 10.04 -3.30
CA ARG A 143 5.74 10.16 -1.83
C ARG A 143 6.98 10.93 -1.43
N LEU A 144 8.10 10.72 -2.12
CA LEU A 144 9.34 11.45 -1.86
C LEU A 144 9.17 12.94 -2.14
N ARG A 145 8.48 13.31 -3.22
CA ARG A 145 8.17 14.72 -3.52
C ARG A 145 7.29 15.34 -2.44
N GLU A 146 6.20 14.67 -2.07
CA GLU A 146 5.29 15.12 -1.01
C GLU A 146 6.00 15.23 0.36
N ALA A 147 6.92 14.31 0.67
CA ALA A 147 7.71 14.36 1.89
C ALA A 147 8.69 15.54 1.89
N ASN A 148 9.39 15.79 0.78
CA ASN A 148 10.29 16.92 0.64
C ASN A 148 9.56 18.27 0.77
N GLU A 149 8.36 18.39 0.19
CA GLU A 149 7.51 19.58 0.36
C GLU A 149 7.13 19.80 1.82
N ARG A 150 6.69 18.75 2.53
CA ARG A 150 6.39 18.86 3.97
C ARG A 150 7.60 19.25 4.82
N ILE A 151 8.78 18.69 4.53
CA ILE A 151 10.01 19.03 5.25
C ILE A 151 10.32 20.52 5.05
N ALA A 152 10.24 21.02 3.81
CA ALA A 152 10.46 22.44 3.53
C ALA A 152 9.47 23.34 4.28
N ASP A 153 8.19 22.99 4.32
CA ASP A 153 7.17 23.74 5.06
C ASP A 153 7.45 23.76 6.58
N LEU A 154 7.85 22.62 7.16
CA LEU A 154 8.20 22.50 8.58
C LEU A 154 9.45 23.32 8.93
N ASP A 155 10.47 23.29 8.08
CA ASP A 155 11.70 24.07 8.27
C ASP A 155 11.39 25.58 8.22
N MET A 156 10.52 26.02 7.30
CA MET A 156 10.06 27.41 7.26
C MET A 156 9.30 27.81 8.52
N GLN A 157 8.37 26.97 8.99
CA GLN A 157 7.62 27.24 10.22
C GLN A 157 8.54 27.33 11.44
N LYS A 158 9.52 26.43 11.54
CA LYS A 158 10.51 26.43 12.61
C LYS A 158 11.33 27.73 12.61
N ALA A 159 11.81 28.15 11.45
CA ALA A 159 12.55 29.42 11.32
C ALA A 159 11.69 30.64 11.70
N VAL A 160 10.39 30.65 11.39
CA VAL A 160 9.49 31.72 11.81
C VAL A 160 9.31 31.74 13.34
N MET A 161 9.13 30.57 13.97
CA MET A 161 8.99 30.49 15.43
C MET A 161 10.26 30.95 16.15
N GLU A 162 11.45 30.54 15.69
CA GLU A 162 12.74 30.96 16.26
C GLU A 162 12.96 32.48 16.18
N ASN A 163 12.41 33.15 15.15
CA ASN A 163 12.49 34.60 14.99
C ASN A 163 11.43 35.38 15.80
N MET A 164 10.42 34.71 16.37
CA MET A 164 9.38 35.33 17.20
C MET A 164 9.70 35.28 18.70
N GLU A 165 10.68 34.48 19.12
CA GLU A 165 11.15 34.37 20.51
C GLU A 165 12.27 35.36 20.88
N ILE A 166 12.56 36.34 20.00
CA ILE A 166 13.51 37.45 20.18
C ILE A 166 12.74 38.77 20.27
#